data_AF-A0A2X1J388-F1
#
_entry.id   AF-A0A2X1J388-F1
#
_cell.length_a   1.000
_cell.length_b   1.000
_cell.length_c   1.000
_cell.angle_alpha   90.00
_cell.angle_beta   90.00
_cell.angle_gamma   90.00
#
_symmetry.space_group_name_H-M   'P 1'
#
loop_
_entity.id
_entity.type
_entity.pdbx_description
1 polymer ?
#
loop_
_entity_poly.entity_id
_entity_poly.type
_entity_poly.pdbx_seq_one_letter_code
_entity_poly.pdbx_strand_id
1 'polypeptide(L)'
;MFILGISAWYMLKGRDFAFAKRSFAIAASFGMAAVLSVIVLGDESGYEMGDVQKTKLAAIEAEWETQPAPAAFTLFGIPDQEEETNKFAIQIPYALGIIATRSVDTPVIGLKS
;
A
#
# COMPACT_ATOMS: atom_id res chain seq x y z
N MET A 1 -2.86 -0.52 17.82
CA MET A 1 -2.13 -1.80 17.81
C MET A 1 -1.62 -2.23 19.19
N PHE A 2 -0.87 -1.41 19.92
CA PHE A 2 -0.27 -1.79 21.22
C PHE A 2 -1.29 -2.31 22.27
N ILE A 3 -2.33 -1.52 22.58
CA ILE A 3 -3.37 -1.89 23.56
C ILE A 3 -4.14 -3.15 23.12
N LEU A 4 -4.40 -3.27 21.82
CA LEU A 4 -5.08 -4.42 21.22
C LEU A 4 -4.25 -5.70 21.41
N GLY A 5 -2.94 -5.64 21.20
CA GLY A 5 -2.00 -6.75 21.41
C GLY A 5 -1.89 -7.19 22.87
N ILE A 6 -1.76 -6.24 23.80
CA ILE A 6 -1.69 -6.56 25.24
C ILE A 6 -3.02 -7.16 25.73
N SER A 7 -4.15 -6.58 25.30
CA SER A 7 -5.47 -7.09 25.68
C SER A 7 -5.72 -8.49 25.11
N ALA A 8 -5.29 -8.77 23.87
CA ALA A 8 -5.36 -10.11 23.29
C ALA A 8 -4.51 -11.12 24.07
N TRP A 9 -3.30 -10.73 24.49
CA TRP A 9 -2.44 -11.59 25.30
C TRP A 9 -3.05 -11.89 26.68
N TYR A 10 -3.68 -10.91 27.33
CA TYR A 10 -4.37 -11.11 28.60
C TYR A 10 -5.56 -12.07 28.46
N MET A 11 -6.35 -11.93 27.39
CA MET A 11 -7.44 -12.85 27.08
C MET A 11 -6.93 -14.28 26.84
N LEU A 12 -5.84 -14.48 26.10
CA LEU A 12 -5.22 -15.79 25.87
C LEU A 12 -4.70 -16.45 27.16
N LYS A 13 -4.21 -15.65 28.11
CA LYS A 13 -3.71 -16.12 29.41
C LYS A 13 -4.81 -16.25 30.47
N GLY A 14 -6.06 -15.94 30.14
CA GLY A 14 -7.18 -15.98 31.08
C GLY A 14 -7.06 -14.95 32.21
N ARG A 15 -6.27 -13.88 32.03
CA ARG A 15 -6.02 -12.84 33.04
C ARG A 15 -6.97 -11.67 32.81
N ASP A 16 -7.66 -11.23 33.86
CA ASP A 16 -8.49 -10.02 33.87
C ASP A 16 -9.40 -9.89 32.65
N PHE A 17 -10.10 -10.98 32.29
CA PHE A 17 -10.85 -11.08 31.03
C PHE A 17 -11.88 -9.95 30.84
N ALA A 18 -12.55 -9.53 31.92
CA ALA A 18 -13.51 -8.44 31.87
C ALA A 18 -12.86 -7.09 31.50
N PHE A 19 -11.66 -6.82 32.01
CA PHE A 19 -10.88 -5.63 31.67
C PHE A 19 -10.32 -5.73 30.25
N ALA A 20 -9.66 -6.85 29.93
CA ALA A 20 -9.05 -7.07 28.63
C ALA A 20 -10.08 -7.00 27.49
N LYS A 21 -11.30 -7.54 27.68
CA LYS A 21 -12.37 -7.47 26.67
C LYS A 21 -12.82 -6.03 26.39
N ARG A 22 -12.97 -5.19 27.43
CA ARG A 22 -13.38 -3.78 27.28
C ARG A 22 -12.29 -2.96 26.60
N SER A 23 -11.04 -3.12 27.04
CA SER A 23 -9.89 -2.44 26.43
C SER A 23 -9.66 -2.87 24.98
N PHE A 24 -9.84 -4.17 24.67
CA PHE A 24 -9.75 -4.68 23.32
C PHE A 24 -10.83 -4.08 22.40
N ALA A 25 -12.08 -4.01 22.85
CA ALA A 25 -13.19 -3.47 22.05
C ALA A 25 -12.96 -2.00 21.67
N ILE A 26 -12.53 -1.17 22.62
CA ILE A 26 -12.24 0.26 22.38
C ILE A 26 -11.01 0.40 21.46
N ALA A 27 -9.96 -0.39 21.71
CA ALA A 27 -8.75 -0.34 20.88
C ALA A 27 -9.01 -0.82 19.44
N ALA A 28 -9.92 -1.78 19.26
CA ALA A 28 -10.31 -2.30 17.96
C ALA A 28 -11.15 -1.30 17.18
N SER A 29 -12.14 -0.65 17.80
CA SER A 29 -12.97 0.35 17.11
C SER A 29 -12.15 1.57 16.70
N PHE A 30 -11.32 2.10 17.60
CA PHE A 30 -10.41 3.21 17.27
C PHE A 30 -9.35 2.79 16.24
N GLY A 31 -8.79 1.58 16.38
CA GLY A 31 -7.82 1.04 15.43
C GLY A 31 -8.40 0.88 14.02
N MET A 32 -9.67 0.47 13.92
CA MET A 32 -10.37 0.34 12.64
C MET A 32 -10.61 1.72 11.98
N ALA A 33 -11.06 2.72 12.75
CA ALA A 33 -11.21 4.07 12.22
C ALA A 33 -9.85 4.63 11.77
N ALA A 34 -8.81 4.46 12.58
CA ALA A 34 -7.47 4.95 12.27
C ALA A 34 -6.88 4.29 11.01
N VAL A 35 -7.01 2.97 10.84
CA VAL A 35 -6.47 2.29 9.65
C VAL A 35 -7.20 2.71 8.38
N LEU A 36 -8.52 2.90 8.43
CA LEU A 36 -9.28 3.42 7.29
C LEU A 36 -8.83 4.84 6.92
N SER A 37 -8.66 5.72 7.93
CA SER A 37 -8.15 7.08 7.69
C SER A 37 -6.74 7.07 7.09
N VAL A 38 -5.83 6.22 7.60
CA VAL A 38 -4.46 6.10 7.08
C VAL A 38 -4.44 5.58 5.65
N ILE A 39 -5.31 4.63 5.29
CA ILE A 39 -5.39 4.12 3.91
C ILE A 39 -5.88 5.22 2.97
N VAL A 40 -6.96 5.93 3.33
CA VAL A 40 -7.54 6.97 2.46
C VAL A 40 -6.60 8.17 2.32
N LEU A 41 -6.05 8.68 3.43
CA LEU A 41 -5.09 9.79 3.39
C LEU A 41 -3.76 9.36 2.74
N GLY A 42 -3.38 8.09 2.91
CA GLY A 42 -2.23 7.49 2.25
C GLY A 42 -2.38 7.52 0.73
N ASP A 43 -3.52 7.07 0.21
CA ASP A 43 -3.86 7.11 -1.22
C ASP A 43 -3.84 8.55 -1.77
N GLU A 44 -4.48 9.49 -1.06
CA GLU A 44 -4.50 10.91 -1.43
C GLU A 44 -3.09 11.52 -1.44
N SER A 45 -2.28 11.25 -0.41
CA SER A 45 -0.90 11.72 -0.34
C SER A 45 0.01 11.09 -1.41
N GLY A 46 -0.24 9.83 -1.77
CA GLY A 46 0.46 9.12 -2.83
C GLY A 46 0.15 9.70 -4.20
N TYR A 47 -1.11 10.08 -4.44
CA TYR A 47 -1.53 10.78 -5.64
C TYR A 47 -0.88 12.17 -5.76
N GLU A 48 -0.90 12.98 -4.68
CA GLU A 48 -0.21 14.28 -4.68
C GLU A 48 1.31 14.14 -4.88
N MET A 49 1.96 13.17 -4.22
CA MET A 49 3.39 12.89 -4.45
C MET A 49 3.68 12.36 -5.85
N GLY A 50 2.76 11.60 -6.45
CA GLY A 50 2.87 11.11 -7.82
C GLY A 50 2.88 12.23 -8.84
N ASP A 51 2.10 13.29 -8.63
CA ASP A 51 2.04 14.42 -9.57
C ASP A 51 3.28 15.32 -9.46
N VAL A 52 3.84 15.48 -8.25
CA VAL A 52 5.00 16.34 -7.97
C VAL A 52 6.35 15.60 -8.14
N GLN A 53 6.42 14.30 -7.87
CA GLN A 53 7.65 13.49 -7.82
C GLN A 53 7.48 12.13 -8.51
N LYS A 54 7.09 12.17 -9.79
CA LYS A 54 6.93 11.00 -10.69
C LYS A 54 8.10 10.00 -10.61
N THR A 55 9.34 10.49 -10.51
CA THR A 55 10.54 9.66 -10.41
C THR A 55 10.61 8.82 -9.13
N LYS A 56 10.14 9.33 -7.98
CA LYS A 56 10.15 8.53 -6.74
C LYS A 56 9.07 7.46 -6.76
N LEU A 57 7.91 7.79 -7.32
CA LEU A 57 6.82 6.83 -7.45
C LEU A 57 7.19 5.72 -8.44
N ALA A 58 7.79 6.08 -9.59
CA ALA A 58 8.32 5.10 -10.55
C ALA A 58 9.45 4.23 -9.95
N ALA A 59 10.28 4.76 -9.05
CA ALA A 59 11.27 3.96 -8.32
C ALA A 59 10.66 3.03 -7.26
N ILE A 60 9.60 3.46 -6.57
CA ILE A 60 8.88 2.64 -5.57
C ILE A 60 8.10 1.52 -6.25
N GLU A 61 7.44 1.82 -7.37
CA GLU A 61 6.69 0.85 -8.18
C GLU A 61 7.60 0.01 -9.12
N ALA A 62 8.90 0.28 -9.10
CA ALA A 62 9.91 -0.35 -9.95
C ALA A 62 9.57 -0.31 -11.46
N GLU A 63 9.01 0.81 -11.91
CA GLU A 63 8.67 1.06 -13.31
C GLU A 63 9.83 1.78 -14.03
N TRP A 64 10.66 0.98 -14.70
CA TRP A 64 11.85 1.43 -15.42
C TRP A 64 11.50 2.15 -16.74
N GLU A 65 10.52 1.60 -17.47
CA GLU A 65 10.05 2.14 -18.75
C GLU A 65 8.66 2.75 -18.62
N THR A 66 8.35 3.72 -19.49
CA THR A 66 6.99 4.28 -19.59
C THR A 66 6.05 3.22 -20.15
N GLN A 67 5.14 2.72 -19.32
CA GLN A 67 4.16 1.70 -19.73
C GLN A 67 3.06 2.38 -20.55
N PRO A 68 2.84 1.95 -21.83
CA PRO A 68 1.67 2.38 -22.57
C PRO A 68 0.42 1.85 -21.88
N ALA A 69 -0.67 2.61 -21.95
CA ALA A 69 -1.96 2.15 -21.48
C ALA A 69 -2.35 0.85 -22.20
N PRO A 70 -2.77 -0.22 -21.49
CA PRO A 70 -3.06 -0.31 -20.06
C PRO A 70 -1.84 -0.71 -19.19
N ALA A 71 -1.50 0.10 -18.18
CA ALA A 71 -0.38 -0.17 -17.27
C ALA A 71 -0.69 -1.31 -16.27
N ALA A 72 0.27 -2.23 -16.10
CA ALA A 72 0.18 -3.35 -15.17
C ALA A 72 0.69 -2.95 -13.78
N PHE A 73 0.04 -3.42 -12.71
CA PHE A 73 0.47 -3.22 -11.33
C PHE A 73 1.38 -4.36 -10.89
N THR A 74 2.60 -4.04 -10.42
CA THR A 74 3.51 -5.05 -9.87
C THR A 74 3.13 -5.32 -8.41
N LEU A 75 2.40 -6.40 -8.14
CA LEU A 75 2.00 -6.80 -6.78
C LEU A 75 3.20 -7.21 -5.92
N PHE A 76 4.18 -7.84 -6.55
CA PHE A 76 5.44 -8.25 -5.93
C PHE A 76 6.51 -8.36 -7.01
N GLY A 77 7.71 -7.89 -6.75
CA GLY A 77 8.85 -8.03 -7.64
C GLY A 77 10.12 -7.68 -6.89
N ILE A 78 11.23 -8.32 -7.26
CA ILE A 78 12.55 -7.96 -6.75
C ILE A 78 13.20 -7.07 -7.81
N PRO A 79 13.36 -5.77 -7.57
CA PRO A 79 14.01 -4.88 -8.52
C PRO A 79 15.50 -5.20 -8.60
N ASP A 80 15.99 -5.42 -9.82
CA ASP A 80 17.40 -5.52 -10.14
C ASP A 80 17.86 -4.22 -10.78
N GLN A 81 18.72 -3.49 -10.08
CA GLN A 81 19.17 -2.16 -10.49
C GLN A 81 20.34 -2.21 -11.48
N GLU A 82 21.05 -3.34 -11.60
CA GLU A 82 22.11 -3.50 -12.61
C GLU A 82 21.52 -3.85 -13.97
N GLU A 83 20.49 -4.69 -13.98
CA GLU A 83 19.81 -5.13 -15.20
C GLU A 83 18.61 -4.23 -15.58
N GLU A 84 18.24 -3.26 -14.75
CA GLU A 84 17.04 -2.41 -14.92
C GLU A 84 15.76 -3.25 -15.14
N THR A 85 15.65 -4.41 -14.47
CA THR A 85 14.52 -5.34 -14.63
C THR A 85 13.96 -5.80 -13.28
N ASN A 86 12.68 -6.15 -13.25
CA ASN A 86 12.06 -6.74 -12.06
C ASN A 86 12.09 -8.26 -12.17
N LYS A 87 12.93 -8.92 -11.36
CA LYS A 87 12.97 -10.38 -11.25
C LYS A 87 11.80 -10.86 -10.38
N PHE A 88 11.21 -11.99 -10.74
CA PHE A 88 10.06 -12.59 -10.05
C PHE A 88 8.84 -11.64 -9.92
N ALA A 89 8.61 -10.81 -10.92
CA ALA A 89 7.48 -9.88 -10.91
C ALA A 89 6.14 -10.62 -11.10
N ILE A 90 5.24 -10.47 -10.12
CA ILE A 90 3.82 -10.83 -10.24
C ILE A 90 3.08 -9.55 -10.61
N GLN A 91 2.65 -9.48 -11.88
CA GLN A 91 1.97 -8.31 -12.42
C GLN A 91 0.48 -8.61 -12.62
N ILE A 92 -0.36 -7.66 -12.21
CA ILE A 92 -1.79 -7.66 -12.47
C ILE A 92 -2.06 -6.62 -13.57
N PRO A 93 -2.50 -7.02 -14.77
CA PRO A 93 -2.75 -6.08 -15.84
C PRO A 93 -3.91 -5.14 -15.46
N TYR A 94 -3.89 -3.90 -15.98
CA TYR A 94 -4.91 -2.85 -15.77
C TYR A 94 -5.04 -2.26 -14.36
N ALA A 95 -4.49 -2.90 -13.32
CA ALA A 95 -4.67 -2.44 -11.94
C ALA A 95 -3.98 -1.09 -11.67
N LEU A 96 -2.82 -0.83 -12.29
CA LEU A 96 -2.06 0.39 -12.02
C LEU A 96 -2.71 1.61 -12.69
N GLY A 97 -3.28 1.47 -13.89
CA GLY A 97 -4.06 2.56 -14.51
C GLY A 97 -5.28 2.95 -13.66
N ILE A 98 -5.98 1.98 -13.09
CA ILE A 98 -7.16 2.25 -12.23
C ILE A 98 -6.75 2.94 -10.92
N ILE A 99 -5.65 2.51 -10.30
CA ILE A 99 -5.20 3.04 -9.00
C ILE A 99 -4.51 4.39 -9.18
N ALA A 100 -3.54 4.49 -10.08
CA ALA A 100 -2.66 5.66 -10.22
C ALA A 100 -3.31 6.80 -11.02
N THR A 101 -4.05 6.51 -12.08
CA THR A 101 -4.61 7.53 -12.98
C THR A 101 -6.13 7.53 -13.05
N ARG A 102 -6.80 6.59 -12.36
CA ARG A 102 -8.25 6.33 -12.47
C ARG A 102 -8.72 6.14 -13.92
N SER A 103 -7.82 5.70 -14.79
CA SER A 103 -8.04 5.62 -16.23
C SER A 103 -7.36 4.39 -16.81
N VAL A 104 -8.00 3.75 -17.78
CA VAL A 104 -7.43 2.63 -18.53
C VAL A 104 -6.69 3.08 -19.78
N ASP A 105 -6.76 4.38 -20.11
CA ASP A 105 -6.28 4.95 -21.36
C ASP A 105 -5.09 5.92 -21.18
N THR A 106 -4.69 6.20 -19.93
CA THR A 106 -3.61 7.15 -19.63
C THR A 106 -2.28 6.41 -19.41
N PRO A 107 -1.19 6.77 -20.14
CA PRO A 107 0.12 6.16 -19.95
C PRO A 107 0.73 6.56 -18.61
N VAL A 108 1.52 5.65 -18.02
CA VAL A 108 2.20 5.86 -16.74
C VAL A 108 3.68 6.12 -17.03
N ILE A 109 4.17 7.28 -16.63
CA ILE A 109 5.54 7.73 -16.91
C ILE A 109 6.51 6.94 -16.04
N GLY A 110 7.43 6.21 -16.68
CA GLY A 110 8.50 5.46 -16.01
C GLY A 110 9.72 6.32 -15.68
N LEU A 111 10.74 5.69 -15.09
CA LEU A 111 12.00 6.36 -14.73
C LEU A 111 12.77 6.91 -15.94
N LYS A 112 12.65 6.26 -17.09
CA LYS A 112 13.26 6.67 -18.36
C LYS A 112 12.28 7.55 -19.13
N SER A 113 12.48 8.87 -19.05
CA SER A 113 11.81 9.88 -19.88
C SER A 113 12.73 10.40 -20.98
#